data_AF-A0A1I1TP57-F1
#
_entry.id   AF-A0A1I1TP57-F1
#
_cell.length_a   1.000
_cell.length_b   1.000
_cell.length_c   1.000
_cell.angle_alpha   90.00
_cell.angle_beta   90.00
_cell.angle_gamma   90.00
#
_symmetry.space_group_name_H-M   'P 1'
#
loop_
_entity.id
_entity.type
_entity.pdbx_description
1 polymer ?
#
loop_
_entity_poly.entity_id
_entity_poly.type
_entity_poly.pdbx_seq_one_letter_code
_entity_poly.pdbx_strand_id
1 'polypeptide(L)'
;MTAAAVPRAPLRTAAQAAQVFALLQAAAQSRGIALRKPPQAPTTCCGRGCNGCVWEGFYAAATWWCEDADQALAGPGPAPGR
;
A
#
# COMPACT_ATOMS: atom_id res chain seq x y z
N MET A 1 3.83 -0.36 22.16
CA MET A 1 4.15 0.17 20.83
C MET A 1 3.31 -0.63 19.84
N THR A 2 2.16 -0.11 19.44
CA THR A 2 1.17 -0.87 18.67
C THR A 2 1.66 -0.93 17.22
N ALA A 3 2.04 -2.11 16.75
CA ALA A 3 2.17 -2.36 15.32
C ALA A 3 0.84 -1.94 14.69
N ALA A 4 0.87 -0.95 13.80
CA ALA A 4 -0.30 -0.56 13.05
C ALA A 4 -0.73 -1.80 12.26
N ALA A 5 -1.77 -2.48 12.73
CA ALA A 5 -2.34 -3.61 12.02
C ALA A 5 -3.00 -3.03 10.77
N VAL A 6 -2.21 -2.94 9.70
CA VAL A 6 -2.72 -2.52 8.41
C VAL A 6 -3.78 -3.54 8.00
N PRO A 7 -4.97 -3.08 7.56
CA PRO A 7 -6.01 -4.01 7.17
C PRO A 7 -5.50 -4.88 6.02
N ARG A 8 -5.34 -6.18 6.32
CA ARG A 8 -5.10 -7.26 5.34
C ARG A 8 -6.33 -7.57 4.48
N ALA A 9 -7.41 -6.81 4.66
CA ALA A 9 -8.62 -6.94 3.89
C ALA A 9 -8.41 -6.32 2.50
N PRO A 10 -9.03 -6.88 1.45
CA PRO A 10 -8.90 -6.36 0.10
C PRO A 10 -9.36 -4.89 0.08
N LEU A 11 -8.51 -4.01 -0.44
CA LEU A 11 -8.84 -2.61 -0.62
C LEU A 11 -10.02 -2.51 -1.60
N ARG A 12 -11.16 -2.00 -1.13
CA ARG A 12 -12.41 -1.97 -1.94
C ARG A 12 -12.69 -0.60 -2.54
N THR A 13 -11.97 0.43 -2.11
CA THR A 13 -12.14 1.80 -2.60
C THR A 13 -10.79 2.51 -2.75
N ALA A 14 -10.73 3.48 -3.66
CA ALA A 14 -9.53 4.30 -3.86
C ALA A 14 -9.15 5.09 -2.59
N ALA A 15 -10.17 5.57 -1.86
CA ALA A 15 -9.96 6.31 -0.61
C ALA A 15 -9.34 5.43 0.48
N GLN A 16 -9.79 4.17 0.61
CA GLN A 16 -9.16 3.21 1.53
C GLN A 16 -7.70 2.94 1.15
N ALA A 17 -7.43 2.70 -0.15
CA ALA A 17 -6.06 2.48 -0.63
C ALA A 17 -5.15 3.68 -0.30
N ALA A 18 -5.61 4.90 -0.57
CA ALA A 18 -4.86 6.12 -0.29
C ALA A 18 -4.55 6.30 1.22
N GLN A 19 -5.52 6.02 2.09
CA GLN A 19 -5.31 6.09 3.54
C GLN A 19 -4.27 5.08 4.01
N VAL A 20 -4.36 3.84 3.54
CA VAL A 20 -3.39 2.79 3.90
C VAL A 20 -1.99 3.14 3.39
N PHE A 21 -1.86 3.65 2.17
CA PHE A 21 -0.57 4.09 1.62
C PHE A 21 0.05 5.22 2.42
N ALA A 22 -0.76 6.18 2.88
CA ALA A 22 -0.28 7.28 3.70
C ALA A 22 0.22 6.78 5.07
N LEU A 23 -0.51 5.86 5.71
CA LEU A 23 -0.12 5.27 7.00
C LEU A 23 1.19 4.49 6.90
N LEU A 24 1.32 3.62 5.90
CA LEU A 24 2.52 2.82 5.67
C LEU A 24 3.73 3.69 5.31
N GLN A 25 3.54 4.70 4.46
CA GLN A 25 4.62 5.65 4.16
C GLN A 25 5.04 6.43 5.40
N ALA A 26 4.11 6.94 6.21
CA ALA A 26 4.44 7.64 7.44
C ALA A 26 5.22 6.75 8.43
N ALA A 27 4.81 5.48 8.58
CA ALA A 27 5.51 4.50 9.41
C ALA A 27 6.92 4.16 8.88
N ALA A 28 7.09 4.13 7.56
CA ALA A 28 8.40 3.91 6.97
C ALA A 28 9.32 5.13 7.11
N GLN A 29 8.78 6.33 6.90
CA GLN A 29 9.51 7.58 7.08
C GLN A 29 10.01 7.74 8.53
N SER A 30 9.17 7.43 9.52
CA SER A 30 9.58 7.51 10.94
C SER A 30 10.69 6.51 11.31
N ARG A 31 10.89 5.47 10.50
CA ARG A 31 11.91 4.44 10.67
C ARG A 31 13.08 4.56 9.70
N GLY A 32 13.07 5.56 8.82
CA GLY A 32 14.08 5.72 7.77
C GLY A 32 14.09 4.60 6.72
N ILE A 33 12.97 3.89 6.56
CA ILE A 33 12.83 2.80 5.59
C ILE A 33 12.33 3.37 4.26
N ALA A 34 13.01 3.05 3.16
CA ALA A 34 12.57 3.39 1.82
C ALA A 34 11.59 2.32 1.31
N LEU A 35 10.31 2.69 1.16
CA LEU A 35 9.31 1.84 0.51
C LEU A 35 9.31 2.05 -1.01
N ARG A 36 8.84 1.04 -1.75
CA ARG A 36 8.55 1.20 -3.19
C ARG A 36 7.49 2.28 -3.40
N LYS A 37 7.50 2.93 -4.56
CA LYS A 37 6.47 3.92 -4.91
C LYS A 37 5.08 3.22 -4.93
N PRO A 38 4.07 3.75 -4.22
CA PRO A 38 2.73 3.16 -4.24
C PRO A 38 2.12 3.25 -5.64
N PRO A 39 1.25 2.30 -6.02
CA PRO A 39 0.54 2.37 -7.30
C PRO A 39 -0.36 3.60 -7.33
N GLN A 40 -0.37 4.30 -8.47
CA GLN A 40 -1.21 5.47 -8.69
C GLN A 40 -2.65 5.04 -8.99
N ALA A 41 -3.62 5.71 -8.34
CA ALA A 41 -5.02 5.44 -8.62
C ALA A 41 -5.36 5.86 -10.06
N PRO A 42 -6.10 5.02 -10.82
CA PRO A 42 -6.57 5.40 -12.14
C PRO A 42 -7.54 6.59 -12.01
N THR A 43 -7.42 7.55 -12.93
CA THR A 43 -8.27 8.76 -12.98
C THR A 43 -9.58 8.56 -13.74
N THR A 44 -9.70 7.47 -14.49
CA THR A 44 -10.90 7.13 -15.26
C THR A 44 -11.54 5.87 -14.72
N CYS A 45 -12.81 5.97 -14.32
CA CYS A 45 -13.65 4.81 -14.13
C CYS A 45 -14.14 4.35 -15.51
N CYS A 46 -13.92 3.08 -15.85
CA CYS A 46 -14.29 2.51 -17.14
C CYS A 46 -15.82 2.47 -17.40
N GLY A 47 -16.64 2.87 -16.42
CA GLY A 47 -18.11 2.99 -16.53
C GLY A 47 -18.87 1.67 -16.71
N ARG A 48 -18.16 0.54 -16.89
CA ARG A 48 -18.71 -0.80 -17.14
C ARG A 48 -18.99 -1.63 -15.87
N GLY A 49 -18.84 -1.02 -14.70
CA GLY A 49 -18.87 -1.71 -13.41
C GLY A 49 -17.48 -2.15 -12.95
N CYS A 50 -17.39 -2.71 -11.73
CA CYS A 50 -16.09 -3.07 -11.13
C CYS A 50 -15.44 -4.28 -11.82
N ASN A 51 -16.23 -5.23 -12.33
CA ASN A 51 -15.72 -6.43 -13.00
C ASN A 51 -14.99 -6.06 -14.31
N GLY A 52 -13.66 -6.27 -14.33
CA GLY A 52 -12.81 -5.96 -15.48
C GLY A 52 -12.42 -4.48 -15.62
N CYS A 53 -12.65 -3.67 -14.59
CA CYS A 53 -12.20 -2.28 -14.60
C CYS A 53 -10.70 -2.17 -14.25
N VAL A 54 -10.05 -1.09 -14.69
CA VAL A 54 -8.68 -0.74 -14.29
C VAL A 54 -8.49 -0.73 -12.77
N TRP A 55 -9.59 -0.52 -12.03
CA TRP A 55 -9.68 -0.62 -10.59
C TRP A 55 -9.30 -2.00 -10.02
N GLU A 56 -9.64 -3.11 -10.68
CA GLU A 56 -9.28 -4.46 -10.20
C GLU A 56 -7.76 -4.65 -10.20
N GLY A 57 -7.10 -4.28 -11.30
CA GLY A 57 -5.64 -4.30 -11.40
C GLY A 57 -4.99 -3.35 -10.39
N PHE A 58 -5.58 -2.18 -10.16
CA PHE A 58 -5.13 -1.26 -9.13
C PHE A 58 -5.26 -1.86 -7.72
N TYR A 59 -6.40 -2.47 -7.37
CA TYR A 59 -6.62 -3.04 -6.03
C TYR A 59 -5.73 -4.26 -5.78
N ALA A 60 -5.48 -5.09 -6.80
CA ALA A 60 -4.52 -6.17 -6.72
C ALA A 60 -3.09 -5.64 -6.46
N ALA A 61 -2.64 -4.66 -7.26
CA ALA A 61 -1.33 -4.03 -7.10
C ALA A 61 -1.19 -3.30 -5.75
N ALA A 62 -2.25 -2.64 -5.30
CA ALA A 62 -2.31 -1.96 -4.02
C ALA A 62 -2.17 -2.94 -2.85
N THR A 63 -2.85 -4.09 -2.93
CA THR A 63 -2.77 -5.14 -1.92
C THR A 63 -1.34 -5.68 -1.82
N TRP A 64 -0.72 -6.02 -2.97
CA TRP A 64 0.65 -6.51 -3.02
C TRP A 64 1.66 -5.48 -2.48
N TRP A 65 1.46 -4.19 -2.81
CA TRP A 65 2.30 -3.12 -2.27
C TRP A 65 2.19 -3.00 -0.75
N CYS A 66 0.98 -3.12 -0.20
CA CYS A 66 0.77 -3.07 1.25
C CYS A 66 1.45 -4.25 1.95
N GLU A 67 1.38 -5.45 1.39
CA GLU A 67 2.05 -6.64 1.91
C GLU A 67 3.57 -6.46 1.95
N ASP A 68 4.17 -5.99 0.86
CA ASP A 68 5.61 -5.69 0.82
C ASP A 68 6.03 -4.61 1.80
N ALA A 69 5.22 -3.55 1.93
CA ALA A 69 5.49 -2.48 2.87
C ALA A 69 5.41 -2.99 4.32
N ASP A 70 4.43 -3.82 4.64
CA ASP A 70 4.31 -4.47 5.95
C ASP A 70 5.52 -5.37 6.22
N GLN A 71 5.98 -6.16 5.24
CA GLN A 71 7.18 -6.99 5.38
C GLN A 71 8.45 -6.14 5.58
N ALA A 72 8.61 -5.05 4.84
CA ALA A 72 9.75 -4.13 5.00
C ALA A 72 9.74 -3.47 6.39
N LEU A 73 8.56 -3.20 6.94
CA LEU A 73 8.39 -2.71 8.31
C LEU A 73 8.50 -3.84 9.36
N ALA A 74 8.18 -5.08 9.05
CA ALA A 74 8.29 -6.19 10.00
C ALA A 74 9.75 -6.67 10.14
N GLY A 75 10.54 -6.54 9.07
CA GLY A 75 11.97 -6.84 9.11
C GLY A 75 12.75 -5.87 10.03
N PRO A 76 13.89 -6.31 10.59
CA PRO A 76 14.86 -5.37 11.14
C PRO A 76 15.24 -4.42 10.01
N GLY A 77 15.09 -3.11 10.24
CA GLY A 77 15.31 -2.08 9.21
C GLY A 77 16.68 -2.28 8.53
N PRO A 78 16.84 -1.86 7.27
CA PRO A 78 18.07 -2.07 6.54
C PRO A 78 19.24 -1.58 7.39
N ALA A 79 20.19 -2.47 7.67
CA ALA A 79 21.44 -2.08 8.31
C ALA A 79 22.02 -0.90 7.51
N PRO A 80 22.40 0.22 8.17
CA PRO A 80 23.08 1.30 7.47
C PRO A 80 24.32 0.71 6.80
N GLY A 81 24.50 1.06 5.53
CA GLY A 81 25.49 0.48 4.64
C GLY A 81 26.88 0.34 5.27
N ARG A 82 27.50 -0.79 4.92
CA ARG A 82 28.90 -1.18 5.10
C ARG A 82 29.91 -0.03 5.14
#